data_AF-A0A9Q0M9K3-F1
#
_entry.id   AF-A0A9Q0M9K3-F1
#
_cell.length_a   1.000
_cell.length_b   1.000
_cell.length_c   1.000
_cell.angle_alpha   90.00
_cell.angle_beta   90.00
_cell.angle_gamma   90.00
#
_symmetry.space_group_name_H-M   'P 1'
#
loop_
_entity.id
_entity.type
_entity.pdbx_description
1 polymer ?
#
loop_
_entity_poly.entity_id
_entity_poly.type
_entity_poly.pdbx_seq_one_letter_code
_entity_poly.pdbx_strand_id
1 'polypeptide(L)'
;MSIETEIKSATEEICELNKLLDLATLSSVKSFLKQEIDRLTRKKESLESKKLQNEKELSSLDSDAHLTPFTLSRLYKNVDMVKTSEMGVKVSKSNRVTITLYKEVKGNWASLQMQADSLKESLAEEKDLDPSASLMRIMKNMYDQGDDDMKRTIAKTWYESQHKKGGDMESMGLPDF
;
A
#
# COMPACT_ATOMS: atom_id res chain seq x y z
N MET A 1 -20.68 -13.22 5.31
CA MET A 1 -20.42 -14.12 6.45
C MET A 1 -19.33 -15.09 6.04
N SER A 2 -18.41 -15.43 6.94
CA SER A 2 -17.30 -16.35 6.63
C SER A 2 -17.82 -17.80 6.61
N ILE A 3 -17.31 -18.66 5.72
CA ILE A 3 -17.70 -20.08 5.66
C ILE A 3 -17.54 -20.75 7.04
N GLU A 4 -16.52 -20.34 7.80
CA GLU A 4 -16.30 -20.82 9.17
C GLU A 4 -17.39 -20.42 10.15
N THR A 5 -17.97 -19.23 9.99
CA THR A 5 -19.09 -18.79 10.85
C THR A 5 -20.35 -19.59 10.58
N GLU A 6 -20.59 -19.98 9.33
CA GLU A 6 -21.74 -20.82 8.95
C GLU A 6 -21.57 -22.26 9.45
N ILE A 7 -20.35 -22.82 9.37
CA ILE A 7 -20.05 -24.15 9.94
C ILE A 7 -20.26 -24.14 11.45
N LYS A 8 -19.76 -23.12 12.16
CA LYS A 8 -19.95 -22.97 13.61
C LYS A 8 -21.43 -22.89 14.00
N SER A 9 -22.21 -22.05 13.33
CA SER A 9 -23.66 -21.95 13.54
C SER A 9 -24.35 -23.30 13.34
N ALA A 10 -24.05 -24.00 12.23
CA ALA A 10 -24.63 -25.30 11.96
C ALA A 10 -24.25 -26.34 13.02
N THR A 11 -23.02 -26.32 13.54
CA THR A 11 -22.61 -27.22 14.63
C THR A 11 -23.32 -26.93 15.94
N GLU A 12 -23.56 -25.66 16.27
CA GLU A 12 -24.28 -25.25 17.46
C GLU A 12 -25.74 -25.70 17.38
N GLU A 13 -26.41 -25.43 16.25
CA GLU A 13 -27.79 -25.88 15.98
C GLU A 13 -27.92 -27.40 16.07
N ILE A 14 -27.01 -28.16 15.46
CA ILE A 14 -27.01 -29.63 15.55
C ILE A 14 -26.84 -30.09 17.01
N CYS A 15 -25.97 -29.45 17.78
CA CYS A 15 -25.75 -29.80 19.19
C CYS A 15 -27.02 -29.56 20.01
N GLU A 16 -27.70 -28.43 19.79
CA GLU A 16 -28.96 -28.11 20.46
C GLU A 16 -30.08 -29.08 20.08
N LEU A 17 -30.24 -29.39 18.78
CA LEU A 17 -31.25 -30.36 18.33
C LEU A 17 -31.02 -31.76 18.89
N ASN A 18 -29.76 -32.19 19.06
CA ASN A 18 -29.45 -33.46 19.71
C ASN A 18 -29.87 -33.46 21.19
N LYS A 19 -29.63 -32.36 21.93
CA LYS A 19 -30.13 -32.23 23.31
C LYS A 19 -31.65 -32.32 23.38
N LEU A 20 -32.35 -31.69 22.43
CA LEU A 20 -33.82 -31.75 22.35
C LEU A 20 -34.31 -33.16 21.98
N LEU A 21 -33.56 -33.89 21.16
CA LEU A 21 -33.90 -35.26 20.76
C LEU A 21 -33.88 -36.22 21.96
N ASP A 22 -32.91 -36.03 22.87
CA ASP A 22 -32.80 -36.83 24.10
C ASP A 22 -33.95 -36.56 25.08
N LEU A 23 -34.43 -35.31 25.13
CA LEU A 23 -35.56 -34.90 25.98
C LEU A 23 -36.93 -35.29 25.41
N ALA A 24 -37.02 -35.48 24.09
CA ALA A 24 -38.29 -35.79 23.44
C ALA A 24 -38.82 -37.17 23.86
N THR A 25 -40.11 -37.26 24.15
CA THR A 25 -40.80 -38.53 24.46
C THR A 25 -41.68 -39.00 23.31
N LEU A 26 -42.23 -38.08 22.51
CA LEU A 26 -43.11 -38.34 21.37
C LEU A 26 -42.32 -38.78 20.12
N SER A 27 -42.75 -39.85 19.48
CA SER A 27 -42.10 -40.42 18.28
C SER A 27 -42.12 -39.47 17.08
N SER A 28 -43.22 -38.75 16.88
CA SER A 28 -43.36 -37.74 15.82
C SER A 28 -42.30 -36.63 15.97
N VAL A 29 -42.16 -36.08 17.17
CA VAL A 29 -41.17 -35.04 17.47
C VAL A 29 -39.74 -35.57 17.26
N LYS A 30 -39.45 -36.79 17.69
CA LYS A 30 -38.14 -37.44 17.43
C LYS A 30 -37.84 -37.56 15.94
N SER A 31 -38.83 -37.92 15.11
CA SER A 31 -38.61 -38.01 13.66
C SER A 31 -38.33 -36.65 13.02
N PHE A 32 -39.03 -35.59 13.44
CA PHE A 32 -38.77 -34.23 12.94
C PHE A 32 -37.36 -33.74 13.32
N LEU A 33 -36.96 -33.93 14.58
CA LEU A 33 -35.63 -33.54 15.05
C LEU A 33 -34.53 -34.30 14.31
N LYS A 34 -34.67 -35.62 14.12
CA LYS A 34 -33.72 -36.41 13.33
C LYS A 34 -33.61 -35.93 11.89
N GLN A 35 -34.74 -35.67 11.24
CA GLN A 35 -34.74 -35.17 9.86
C GLN A 35 -34.01 -33.83 9.74
N GLU A 36 -34.20 -32.93 10.71
CA GLU A 36 -33.54 -31.63 10.73
C GLU A 36 -32.05 -31.74 11.03
N ILE A 37 -31.66 -32.61 11.97
CA ILE A 37 -30.25 -32.95 12.23
C ILE A 37 -29.59 -33.49 10.97
N ASP A 38 -30.23 -34.41 10.24
CA ASP A 38 -29.71 -34.95 8.98
C ASP A 38 -29.55 -33.85 7.93
N ARG A 39 -30.52 -32.94 7.82
CA ARG A 39 -30.48 -31.80 6.89
C ARG A 39 -29.30 -30.89 7.20
N LEU A 40 -29.11 -30.52 8.47
CA LEU A 40 -28.01 -29.65 8.89
C LEU A 40 -26.65 -30.34 8.77
N THR A 41 -26.57 -31.64 9.04
CA THR A 41 -25.34 -32.43 8.88
C THR A 41 -24.87 -32.43 7.44
N ARG A 42 -25.78 -32.69 6.48
CA ARG A 42 -25.46 -32.61 5.04
C ARG A 42 -25.02 -31.21 4.63
N LYS A 43 -25.66 -30.16 5.16
CA LYS A 43 -25.28 -28.77 4.89
C LYS A 43 -23.87 -28.49 5.41
N LYS A 44 -23.55 -28.93 6.62
CA LYS A 44 -22.22 -28.80 7.23
C LYS A 44 -21.14 -29.48 6.39
N GLU A 45 -21.34 -30.75 6.01
CA GLU A 45 -20.40 -31.51 5.17
C GLU A 45 -20.13 -30.82 3.81
N SER A 46 -21.18 -30.24 3.20
CA SER A 46 -21.05 -29.47 1.96
C SER A 46 -20.20 -28.22 2.15
N LEU A 47 -20.35 -27.51 3.27
CA LEU A 47 -19.55 -26.33 3.59
C LEU A 47 -18.09 -26.70 3.90
N GLU A 48 -17.86 -27.80 4.62
CA GLU A 48 -16.51 -28.32 4.90
C GLU A 48 -15.78 -28.75 3.62
N SER A 49 -16.50 -29.40 2.69
CA SER A 49 -15.95 -29.76 1.38
C SER A 49 -15.53 -28.53 0.58
N LYS A 50 -16.35 -27.46 0.59
CA LYS A 50 -16.00 -26.18 -0.05
C LYS A 50 -14.80 -25.52 0.63
N LYS A 51 -14.69 -25.59 1.96
CA LYS A 51 -13.53 -25.09 2.70
C LYS A 51 -12.25 -25.80 2.27
N LEU A 52 -12.28 -27.14 2.24
CA LEU A 52 -11.13 -27.95 1.83
C LEU A 52 -10.71 -27.69 0.38
N GLN A 53 -11.68 -27.49 -0.52
CA GLN A 53 -11.38 -27.15 -1.91
C GLN A 53 -10.67 -25.79 -2.01
N ASN A 54 -11.16 -24.77 -1.30
CA ASN A 54 -10.52 -23.46 -1.27
C ASN A 54 -9.10 -23.52 -0.68
N GLU A 55 -8.89 -24.31 0.38
CA GLU A 55 -7.54 -24.50 0.97
C GLU A 55 -6.59 -25.20 0.00
N LYS A 56 -7.06 -26.21 -0.74
CA LYS A 56 -6.26 -26.88 -1.77
C LYS A 56 -5.88 -25.93 -2.91
N GLU A 57 -6.84 -25.13 -3.39
CA GLU A 57 -6.58 -24.09 -4.39
C GLU A 57 -5.51 -23.11 -3.90
N LEU A 58 -5.59 -22.67 -2.64
CA LEU A 58 -4.58 -21.83 -2.01
C LEU A 58 -3.19 -22.50 -1.96
N SER A 59 -3.12 -23.76 -1.54
CA SER A 59 -1.85 -24.51 -1.44
C SER A 59 -1.22 -24.81 -2.81
N SER A 60 -2.03 -24.94 -3.86
CA SER A 60 -1.55 -25.17 -5.22
C SER A 60 -0.95 -23.93 -5.88
N LEU A 61 -1.24 -22.73 -5.36
CA LEU A 61 -0.69 -21.47 -5.84
C LEU A 61 0.76 -21.24 -5.38
N ASP A 62 1.22 -21.89 -4.30
CA ASP A 62 2.55 -21.68 -3.72
C ASP A 62 3.68 -22.44 -4.46
N SER A 63 3.35 -23.43 -5.29
CA SER A 63 4.35 -24.29 -5.94
C SER A 63 5.00 -23.68 -7.19
N ASP A 64 4.34 -22.72 -7.85
CA ASP A 64 4.78 -22.14 -9.15
C ASP A 64 4.91 -20.61 -9.14
N ALA A 65 4.50 -19.92 -8.08
CA ALA A 65 4.59 -18.47 -8.00
C ALA A 65 5.92 -18.06 -7.37
N HIS A 66 6.80 -17.45 -8.17
CA HIS A 66 7.81 -16.53 -7.63
C HIS A 66 7.06 -15.39 -6.93
N LEU A 67 6.74 -15.57 -5.64
CA LEU A 67 6.06 -14.57 -4.82
C LEU A 67 7.03 -13.42 -4.58
N THR A 68 7.11 -12.52 -5.56
CA THR A 68 7.74 -11.22 -5.34
C THR A 68 6.86 -10.45 -4.37
N PRO A 69 7.37 -10.06 -3.19
CA PRO A 69 6.60 -9.25 -2.27
C PRO A 69 6.25 -7.93 -2.97
N PHE A 70 4.95 -7.62 -3.06
CA PHE A 70 4.50 -6.33 -3.55
C PHE A 70 4.93 -5.26 -2.56
N THR A 71 5.97 -4.51 -2.91
CA THR A 71 6.48 -3.39 -2.11
C THR A 71 6.00 -2.09 -2.73
N LEU A 72 5.29 -1.29 -1.94
CA LEU A 72 4.91 0.05 -2.33
C LEU A 72 5.98 1.01 -1.79
N SER A 73 6.52 1.86 -2.65
CA SER A 73 7.51 2.88 -2.27
C SER A 73 6.96 3.80 -1.17
N ARG A 74 7.84 4.56 -0.50
CA ARG A 74 7.45 5.48 0.57
C ARG A 74 6.28 6.38 0.17
N LEU A 75 5.19 6.27 0.93
CA LEU A 75 3.98 7.07 0.73
C LEU A 75 4.25 8.54 1.09
N TYR A 76 3.47 9.44 0.50
CA TYR A 76 3.58 10.88 0.76
C TYR A 76 3.33 11.25 2.23
N LYS A 77 2.34 10.62 2.87
CA LYS A 77 2.04 10.78 4.30
C LYS A 77 1.70 9.43 4.92
N ASN A 78 1.71 9.39 6.25
CA ASN A 78 1.34 8.21 7.02
C ASN A 78 -0.12 7.79 6.78
N VAL A 79 -0.32 6.48 6.92
CA VAL A 79 -1.60 5.79 6.76
C VAL A 79 -1.91 5.14 8.09
N ASP A 80 -3.19 5.16 8.47
CA ASP A 80 -3.70 4.43 9.61
C ASP A 80 -3.60 2.92 9.33
N MET A 81 -2.59 2.28 9.92
CA MET A 81 -2.31 0.86 9.73
C MET A 81 -3.36 -0.03 10.37
N VAL A 82 -3.97 0.40 11.48
CA VAL A 82 -4.97 -0.39 12.23
C VAL A 82 -6.24 -0.52 11.39
N LYS A 83 -6.75 0.60 10.90
CA LYS A 83 -7.95 0.60 10.05
C LYS A 83 -7.71 -0.09 8.71
N THR A 84 -6.49 0.02 8.18
CA THR A 84 -6.10 -0.61 6.92
C THR A 84 -5.96 -2.13 7.05
N SER A 85 -5.44 -2.66 8.17
CA SER A 85 -5.32 -4.11 8.36
C SER A 85 -6.70 -4.77 8.58
N GLU A 86 -7.58 -4.12 9.33
CA GLU A 86 -8.91 -4.66 9.66
C GLU A 86 -9.89 -4.62 8.48
N MET A 87 -9.82 -3.56 7.64
CA MET A 87 -10.85 -3.31 6.62
C MET A 87 -10.30 -3.09 5.20
N GLY A 88 -8.99 -3.00 5.04
CA GLY A 88 -8.35 -2.54 3.81
C GLY A 88 -8.16 -3.62 2.76
N VAL A 89 -8.02 -4.89 3.15
CA VAL A 89 -7.75 -5.97 2.20
C VAL A 89 -9.03 -6.68 1.81
N LYS A 90 -9.38 -6.62 0.53
CA LYS A 90 -10.52 -7.35 -0.05
C LYS A 90 -10.06 -8.18 -1.23
N VAL A 91 -10.34 -9.48 -1.19
CA VAL A 91 -10.12 -10.39 -2.32
C VAL A 91 -11.44 -10.54 -3.06
N SER A 92 -11.46 -10.11 -4.32
CA SER A 92 -12.63 -10.24 -5.19
C SER A 92 -12.69 -11.64 -5.81
N LYS A 93 -13.90 -12.10 -6.14
CA LYS A 93 -14.15 -13.37 -6.85
C LYS A 93 -13.45 -13.45 -8.22
N SER A 94 -13.08 -12.31 -8.80
CA SER A 94 -12.39 -12.20 -10.08
C SER A 94 -10.86 -12.28 -10.00
N ASN A 95 -10.32 -12.96 -8.98
CA ASN A 95 -8.88 -13.06 -8.72
C ASN A 95 -8.15 -11.69 -8.68
N ARG A 96 -8.80 -10.68 -8.09
CA ARG A 96 -8.24 -9.33 -7.91
C ARG A 96 -8.15 -9.02 -6.43
N VAL A 97 -6.97 -8.63 -5.96
CA VAL A 97 -6.77 -8.11 -4.60
C VAL A 97 -6.90 -6.60 -4.62
N THR A 98 -7.84 -6.06 -3.85
CA THR A 98 -8.00 -4.62 -3.64
C THR A 98 -7.51 -4.26 -2.25
N ILE A 99 -6.48 -3.41 -2.18
CA ILE A 99 -5.94 -2.89 -0.93
C ILE A 99 -6.39 -1.43 -0.79
N THR A 100 -7.15 -1.15 0.25
CA THR A 100 -7.67 0.18 0.60
C THR A 100 -6.85 0.73 1.76
N LEU A 101 -6.05 1.76 1.50
CA LEU A 101 -5.25 2.44 2.50
C LEU A 101 -6.03 3.63 3.07
N TYR A 102 -6.18 3.69 4.40
CA TYR A 102 -6.87 4.80 5.07
C TYR A 102 -5.89 5.87 5.53
N LYS A 103 -6.04 7.10 5.03
CA LYS A 103 -5.19 8.22 5.46
C LYS A 103 -5.33 8.46 6.96
N GLU A 104 -4.21 8.63 7.66
CA GLU A 104 -4.20 8.99 9.09
C GLU A 104 -4.81 10.38 9.29
N VAL A 105 -4.44 11.34 8.43
CA VAL A 105 -4.96 12.71 8.44
C VAL A 105 -5.78 12.96 7.18
N LYS A 106 -6.98 13.54 7.36
CA LYS A 106 -7.84 13.97 6.25
C LYS A 106 -7.13 15.04 5.43
N GLY A 107 -7.02 14.83 4.13
CA GLY A 107 -6.39 15.79 3.24
C GLY A 107 -6.30 15.28 1.81
N ASN A 108 -6.12 16.20 0.87
CA ASN A 108 -5.86 15.85 -0.51
C ASN A 108 -4.40 15.42 -0.68
N TRP A 109 -4.15 14.36 -1.45
CA TRP A 109 -2.80 13.93 -1.81
C TRP A 109 -2.64 14.14 -3.31
N ALA A 110 -1.77 15.06 -3.71
CA ALA A 110 -1.49 15.32 -5.13
C ALA A 110 -0.72 14.17 -5.79
N SER A 111 0.03 13.40 -4.99
CA SER A 111 0.74 12.18 -5.39
C SER A 111 0.63 11.14 -4.28
N LEU A 112 0.60 9.86 -4.64
CA LEU A 112 0.59 8.75 -3.69
C LEU A 112 1.98 8.55 -3.08
N GLN A 113 3.02 8.66 -3.90
CA GLN A 113 4.41 8.46 -3.52
C GLN A 113 5.02 9.80 -3.08
N MET A 114 5.91 9.74 -2.10
CA MET A 114 6.78 10.86 -1.74
C MET A 114 7.65 11.15 -2.96
N GLN A 115 7.41 12.27 -3.64
CA GLN A 115 8.38 12.76 -4.61
C GLN A 115 9.62 13.16 -3.80
N ALA A 116 10.79 12.69 -4.20
CA ALA A 116 12.03 13.18 -3.62
C ALA A 116 12.04 14.70 -3.84
N ASP A 117 11.86 15.48 -2.78
CA ASP A 117 11.82 16.94 -2.79
C ASP A 117 13.23 17.53 -3.06
N SER A 118 14.00 16.95 -3.99
CA SER A 118 15.35 17.41 -4.31
C SER A 118 15.41 18.73 -5.08
N LEU A 119 14.27 19.34 -5.40
CA LEU A 119 14.19 20.57 -6.20
C LEU A 119 13.32 21.68 -5.61
N LYS A 120 12.55 21.42 -4.53
CA LYS A 120 11.62 22.43 -3.99
C LYS A 120 12.15 23.15 -2.76
N GLU A 121 13.07 22.56 -2.00
CA GLU A 121 13.71 23.24 -0.89
C GLU A 121 14.64 24.38 -1.36
N SER A 122 15.21 24.28 -2.56
CA SER A 122 16.06 25.35 -3.13
C SER A 122 15.29 26.53 -3.75
N LEU A 123 14.00 26.39 -4.04
CA LEU A 123 13.18 27.42 -4.70
C LEU A 123 12.19 28.11 -3.74
N ALA A 124 11.90 27.51 -2.58
CA ALA A 124 10.89 28.04 -1.66
C ALA A 124 11.42 29.17 -0.75
N GLU A 125 12.74 29.32 -0.58
CA GLU A 125 13.35 30.40 0.20
C GLU A 125 13.54 31.72 -0.58
N GLU A 126 13.35 31.72 -1.90
CA GLU A 126 13.86 32.80 -2.76
C GLU A 126 12.74 33.60 -3.44
N LYS A 127 11.93 34.29 -2.63
CA LYS A 127 11.13 35.43 -3.14
C LYS A 127 11.79 36.80 -2.94
N ASP A 128 12.89 36.87 -2.20
CA ASP A 128 13.51 38.14 -1.77
C ASP A 128 15.02 38.27 -2.08
N LEU A 129 15.62 37.40 -2.90
CA LEU A 129 17.04 37.50 -3.26
C LEU A 129 17.22 37.83 -4.74
N ASP A 130 18.18 38.72 -5.02
CA ASP A 130 18.50 39.21 -6.35
C ASP A 130 18.64 38.06 -7.36
N PRO A 131 18.14 38.22 -8.61
CA PRO A 131 18.19 37.19 -9.64
C PRO A 131 19.60 36.60 -9.88
N SER A 132 20.65 37.37 -9.59
CA SER A 132 22.05 36.95 -9.68
C SER A 132 22.45 35.95 -8.59
N ALA A 133 21.91 36.06 -7.39
CA ALA A 133 22.19 35.16 -6.27
C ALA A 133 21.48 33.80 -6.45
N SER A 134 20.24 33.83 -6.94
CA SER A 134 19.47 32.60 -7.23
C SER A 134 20.16 31.75 -8.30
N LEU A 135 20.67 32.37 -9.36
CA LEU A 135 21.43 31.67 -10.40
C LEU A 135 22.72 31.03 -9.85
N MET A 136 23.44 31.72 -8.97
CA MET A 136 24.67 31.20 -8.36
C MET A 136 24.40 29.97 -7.50
N ARG A 137 23.29 29.95 -6.76
CA ARG A 137 22.90 28.79 -5.93
C ARG A 137 22.48 27.59 -6.76
N ILE A 138 21.79 27.81 -7.88
CA ILE A 138 21.46 26.76 -8.85
C ILE A 138 22.75 26.18 -9.44
N MET A 139 23.69 27.03 -9.87
CA MET A 139 24.98 26.58 -10.42
C MET A 139 25.81 25.80 -9.39
N LYS A 140 25.83 26.24 -8.12
CA LYS A 140 26.49 25.51 -7.03
C LYS A 140 25.88 24.12 -6.82
N ASN A 141 24.55 24.04 -6.79
CA ASN A 141 23.88 22.76 -6.63
C ASN A 141 24.17 21.79 -7.79
N MET A 142 24.27 22.31 -9.02
CA MET A 142 24.68 21.50 -10.19
C MET A 142 26.16 21.09 -10.14
N TYR A 143 27.04 21.90 -9.53
CA TYR A 143 28.43 21.53 -9.30
C TYR A 143 28.54 20.42 -8.25
N ASP A 144 27.89 20.56 -7.10
CA ASP A 144 28.00 19.62 -5.97
C ASP A 144 27.42 18.24 -6.31
N GLN A 145 26.36 18.18 -7.13
CA GLN A 145 25.71 16.94 -7.55
C GLN A 145 26.22 16.39 -8.89
N GLY A 146 27.01 17.16 -9.63
CA GLY A 146 27.46 16.83 -10.99
C GLY A 146 28.68 15.90 -11.02
N ASP A 147 28.82 15.18 -12.14
CA ASP A 147 30.05 14.47 -12.50
C ASP A 147 31.19 15.45 -12.88
N ASP A 148 32.43 14.97 -12.93
CA ASP A 148 33.62 15.83 -13.15
C ASP A 148 33.59 16.57 -14.51
N ASP A 149 32.90 16.02 -15.52
CA ASP A 149 32.72 16.66 -16.84
C ASP A 149 31.72 17.82 -16.80
N MET A 150 30.64 17.69 -16.01
CA MET A 150 29.66 18.75 -15.80
C MET A 150 30.26 19.91 -15.00
N LYS A 151 31.04 19.61 -13.96
CA LYS A 151 31.80 20.61 -13.18
C LYS A 151 32.72 21.44 -14.06
N ARG A 152 33.46 20.78 -14.96
CA ARG A 152 34.37 21.46 -15.90
C ARG A 152 33.62 22.35 -16.88
N THR A 153 32.45 21.90 -17.34
CA THR A 153 31.59 22.68 -18.24
C THR A 153 31.04 23.92 -17.56
N ILE A 154 30.52 23.81 -16.32
CA ILE A 154 30.00 24.95 -15.55
C ILE A 154 31.10 25.98 -15.28
N ALA A 155 32.29 25.52 -14.86
CA ALA A 155 33.45 26.39 -14.65
C ALA A 155 33.86 27.13 -15.93
N LYS A 156 33.88 26.41 -17.07
CA LYS A 156 34.20 27.00 -18.38
C LYS A 156 33.15 28.02 -18.82
N THR A 157 31.87 27.72 -18.68
CA THR A 157 30.78 28.62 -19.05
C THR A 157 30.73 29.86 -18.15
N TRP A 158 31.06 29.74 -16.86
CA TRP A 158 31.18 30.90 -15.95
C TRP A 158 32.33 31.82 -16.37
N TYR A 159 33.50 31.24 -16.64
CA TYR A 159 34.67 31.97 -17.11
C TYR A 159 34.42 32.66 -18.46
N GLU A 160 33.83 31.94 -19.42
CA GLU A 160 33.46 32.51 -20.73
C GLU A 160 32.37 33.59 -20.62
N SER A 161 31.45 33.48 -19.66
CA SER A 161 30.40 34.48 -19.43
C SER A 161 30.95 35.79 -18.85
N GLN A 162 31.94 35.72 -17.94
CA GLN A 162 32.66 36.92 -17.46
C GLN A 162 33.45 37.61 -18.57
N HIS A 163 34.04 36.84 -19.50
CA HIS A 163 34.94 37.40 -20.51
C HIS A 163 34.24 37.93 -21.77
N LYS A 164 32.96 37.61 -21.99
CA LYS A 164 32.27 37.91 -23.26
C LYS A 164 31.17 38.98 -23.20
N LYS A 165 30.85 39.55 -22.03
CA LYS A 165 29.96 40.72 -21.91
C LYS A 165 30.46 41.66 -20.82
N GLY A 166 30.77 42.89 -21.22
CA GLY A 166 31.38 43.90 -20.36
C GLY A 166 30.50 44.35 -19.19
N GLY A 167 31.20 44.65 -18.09
CA GLY A 167 30.92 45.74 -17.16
C GLY A 167 29.71 45.59 -16.24
N ASP A 168 29.85 44.80 -15.15
CA ASP A 168 29.50 45.19 -13.77
C ASP A 168 29.59 44.00 -12.77
N MET A 169 30.66 43.21 -12.85
CA MET A 169 30.91 42.13 -11.87
C MET A 169 32.41 41.89 -11.68
N GLU A 170 33.20 42.96 -11.69
CA GLU A 170 34.68 42.93 -11.77
C GLU A 170 35.38 42.59 -10.44
N SER A 171 34.64 42.11 -9.43
CA SER A 171 35.18 41.90 -8.07
C SER A 171 34.98 40.50 -7.48
N MET A 172 34.41 39.54 -8.21
CA MET A 172 34.32 38.16 -7.69
C MET A 172 35.19 37.25 -8.54
N GLY A 173 36.35 36.90 -7.96
CA GLY A 173 37.16 35.77 -8.44
C GLY A 173 36.32 34.51 -8.56
N LEU A 174 36.84 33.52 -9.28
CA LEU A 174 36.22 32.20 -9.39
C LEU A 174 35.82 31.75 -7.98
N PRO A 175 34.55 31.42 -7.72
CA PRO A 175 34.17 30.94 -6.40
C PRO A 175 34.98 29.68 -6.10
N ASP A 176 35.76 29.68 -5.01
CA ASP A 176 36.36 28.47 -4.47
C ASP A 176 35.20 27.59 -3.96
N PHE A 177 34.78 26.63 -4.79
CA PHE A 177 33.86 25.56 -4.43
C PHE A 177 34.64 24.33 -3.96
#